data_AF-A0A9E3K182-F1
#
_entry.id   AF-A0A9E3K182-F1
#
_cell.length_a   1.000
_cell.length_b   1.000
_cell.length_c   1.000
_cell.angle_alpha   90.00
_cell.angle_beta   90.00
_cell.angle_gamma   90.00
#
_symmetry.space_group_name_H-M   'P 1'
#
loop_
_entity.id
_entity.type
_entity.pdbx_description
1 polymer ?
#
loop_
_entity_poly.entity_id
_entity_poly.type
_entity_poly.pdbx_seq_one_letter_code
_entity_poly.pdbx_strand_id
1 'polypeptide(L)'
;ALIGNSAYRRYLRRVASANSKGGKGKPGPAFEIDAGKLAEEARYDGIFVLRTNARITPLQAMLRYRELLAVETLFRKTKGILRTRPIYHSSDAAIRGHVFCSFLALVLQKELDQRCRAASFTPEWDDV
;
A
#
# COMPACT_ATOMS: atom_id res chain seq x y z
N ALA A 1 7.71 -22.73 10.79
CA ALA A 1 7.40 -22.62 9.36
C ALA A 1 8.71 -22.63 8.57
N LEU A 2 8.83 -23.41 7.48
CA LEU A 2 10.10 -23.65 6.76
C LEU A 2 10.71 -22.38 6.10
N ILE A 3 9.89 -21.34 5.91
CA ILE A 3 10.31 -20.02 5.43
C ILE A 3 9.69 -18.98 6.35
N GLY A 4 10.52 -18.12 6.94
CA GLY A 4 10.09 -17.11 7.91
C GLY A 4 9.19 -16.02 7.31
N ASN A 5 9.40 -15.68 6.03
CA ASN A 5 8.58 -14.71 5.32
C ASN A 5 7.66 -15.39 4.30
N SER A 6 6.35 -15.24 4.50
CA SER A 6 5.32 -15.86 3.67
C SER A 6 5.33 -15.39 2.21
N ALA A 7 5.79 -14.17 1.94
CA ALA A 7 5.84 -13.61 0.60
C ALA A 7 6.78 -14.42 -0.32
N TYR A 8 7.91 -14.92 0.21
CA TYR A 8 8.87 -15.66 -0.60
C TYR A 8 8.40 -17.06 -1.00
N ARG A 9 7.32 -17.56 -0.40
CA ARG A 9 6.74 -18.87 -0.77
C ARG A 9 6.27 -18.93 -2.21
N ARG A 10 5.93 -17.78 -2.82
CA ARG A 10 5.46 -17.72 -4.21
C ARG A 10 6.54 -18.09 -5.23
N TYR A 11 7.82 -17.92 -4.89
CA TYR A 11 8.97 -18.21 -5.74
C TYR A 11 9.48 -19.65 -5.62
N LEU A 12 8.83 -20.49 -4.83
CA LEU A 12 9.28 -21.87 -4.63
C LEU A 12 8.35 -22.84 -5.34
N ARG A 13 8.95 -23.80 -6.02
CA ARG A 13 8.27 -24.95 -6.62
C ARG A 13 8.62 -26.21 -5.85
N ARG A 14 7.66 -27.11 -5.67
CA ARG A 14 7.96 -28.45 -5.12
C ARG A 14 8.70 -29.28 -6.17
N VAL A 15 9.78 -29.92 -5.73
CA VAL A 15 10.47 -30.92 -6.54
C VAL A 15 9.88 -32.27 -6.21
N ALA A 16 9.55 -33.07 -7.22
CA ALA A 16 9.21 -34.47 -7.01
C ALA A 16 10.46 -35.16 -6.43
N SER A 17 10.39 -35.56 -5.16
CA SER A 17 11.49 -36.29 -4.53
C SER A 17 11.70 -37.60 -5.31
N ALA A 18 12.83 -37.71 -6.01
CA ALA A 18 13.19 -38.87 -6.82
C ALA A 18 13.51 -40.14 -5.99
N ASN A 19 13.15 -40.19 -4.71
CA ASN A 19 13.34 -41.36 -3.86
C ASN A 19 12.00 -41.93 -3.40
N SER A 20 11.23 -42.53 -4.32
CA SER A 20 10.11 -43.42 -3.98
C SER A 20 10.49 -44.92 -4.06
N LYS A 21 11.76 -45.27 -4.30
CA LYS A 21 12.24 -46.66 -4.33
C LYS A 21 13.51 -46.83 -3.50
N GLY A 22 13.35 -47.19 -2.22
CA GLY A 22 14.23 -48.10 -1.47
C GLY A 22 15.72 -47.77 -1.25
N GLY A 23 16.25 -46.63 -1.67
CA GLY A 23 17.66 -46.29 -1.51
C GLY A 23 17.95 -45.45 -0.26
N LYS A 24 18.86 -45.91 0.61
CA LYS A 24 19.45 -45.14 1.74
C LYS A 24 20.33 -43.99 1.22
N GLY A 25 19.73 -42.97 0.59
CA GLY A 25 20.39 -41.73 0.18
C GLY A 25 19.73 -40.53 0.84
N LYS A 26 20.52 -39.49 1.16
CA LYS A 26 20.02 -38.20 1.68
C LYS A 26 18.85 -37.72 0.80
N PRO A 27 17.69 -37.34 1.37
CA PRO A 27 16.60 -36.80 0.59
C PRO A 27 17.07 -35.50 -0.09
N GLY A 28 16.83 -35.39 -1.39
CA GLY A 28 17.07 -34.16 -2.14
C GLY A 28 16.19 -33.01 -1.63
N PRO A 29 16.47 -31.76 -2.03
CA PRO A 29 15.67 -30.62 -1.62
C PRO A 29 14.22 -30.80 -2.08
N ALA A 30 13.27 -30.70 -1.14
CA ALA A 30 11.84 -30.82 -1.42
C ALA A 30 11.26 -29.62 -2.21
N PHE A 31 11.99 -28.50 -2.21
CA PHE A 31 11.62 -27.26 -2.88
C PHE A 31 12.83 -26.66 -3.58
N GLU A 32 12.59 -26.05 -4.73
CA GLU A 32 13.56 -25.30 -5.52
C GLU A 32 13.01 -23.92 -5.87
N ILE A 33 13.89 -23.00 -6.25
CA ILE A 33 13.49 -21.69 -6.75
C ILE A 33 12.90 -21.86 -8.16
N ASP A 34 11.69 -21.33 -8.35
CA ASP A 34 11.02 -21.28 -9.63
C ASP A 34 11.64 -20.15 -10.48
N ALA A 35 12.65 -20.52 -11.29
CA ALA A 35 13.32 -19.60 -12.20
C ALA A 35 12.37 -18.96 -13.22
N GLY A 36 11.26 -19.64 -13.57
CA GLY A 36 10.24 -19.11 -14.48
C GLY A 36 9.49 -17.94 -13.85
N LYS A 37 8.99 -18.12 -12.61
CA LYS A 37 8.34 -17.03 -11.87
C LYS A 37 9.27 -15.86 -11.59
N LEU A 38 10.54 -16.14 -11.31
CA LEU A 38 11.53 -15.09 -11.12
C LEU A 38 11.72 -14.27 -12.40
N ALA A 39 11.82 -14.94 -13.56
CA ALA A 39 11.92 -14.26 -14.85
C ALA A 39 10.65 -13.48 -15.24
N GLU A 40 9.46 -13.93 -14.82
CA GLU A 40 8.22 -13.16 -15.00
C GLU A 40 8.18 -11.91 -14.14
N GLU A 41 8.56 -12.01 -12.86
CA GLU A 41 8.60 -10.85 -11.97
C GLU A 41 9.68 -9.85 -12.37
N ALA A 42 10.84 -10.32 -12.86
CA ALA A 42 11.92 -9.46 -13.34
C ALA A 42 11.48 -8.52 -14.49
N ARG A 43 10.41 -8.84 -15.23
CA ARG A 43 9.84 -7.95 -16.26
C ARG A 43 9.23 -6.68 -15.67
N TYR A 44 8.88 -6.72 -14.39
CA TYR A 44 8.28 -5.60 -13.68
C TYR A 44 9.29 -4.82 -12.82
N ASP A 45 10.57 -5.20 -12.85
CA ASP A 45 11.62 -4.48 -12.13
C ASP A 45 11.81 -3.07 -12.72
N GLY A 46 11.77 -2.08 -11.84
CA GLY A 46 11.94 -0.67 -12.23
C GLY A 46 10.73 -0.02 -12.88
N ILE A 47 9.61 -0.75 -13.05
CA ILE A 47 8.36 -0.18 -13.58
C ILE A 47 7.26 -0.16 -12.53
N PHE A 48 6.45 0.90 -12.55
CA PHE A 48 5.30 1.03 -11.68
C PHE A 48 4.10 0.31 -12.28
N VAL A 49 3.63 -0.77 -11.63
CA VAL A 49 2.50 -1.58 -12.10
C VAL A 49 1.29 -1.35 -11.21
N LEU A 50 0.23 -0.75 -11.77
CA LEU A 50 -1.05 -0.60 -11.10
C LEU A 50 -1.97 -1.77 -11.45
N ARG A 51 -2.37 -2.56 -10.45
CA ARG A 51 -3.38 -3.62 -10.60
C ARG A 51 -4.70 -3.17 -9.99
N THR A 52 -5.78 -3.29 -10.75
CA THR A 52 -7.14 -2.97 -10.28
C THR A 52 -8.13 -3.99 -10.82
N ASN A 53 -9.18 -4.27 -10.05
CA ASN A 53 -10.36 -5.03 -10.48
C ASN A 53 -11.47 -4.12 -11.06
N ALA A 54 -11.22 -2.80 -11.09
CA ALA A 54 -12.17 -1.83 -11.62
C ALA A 54 -12.25 -1.93 -13.15
N ARG A 55 -13.48 -1.82 -13.68
CA ARG A 55 -13.75 -1.78 -15.13
C ARG A 55 -13.61 -0.35 -15.66
N ILE A 56 -12.39 0.19 -15.58
CA ILE A 56 -12.06 1.55 -16.00
C ILE A 56 -10.86 1.51 -16.95
N THR A 57 -10.67 2.60 -17.70
CA THR A 57 -9.50 2.69 -18.59
C THR A 57 -8.20 2.76 -17.77
N PRO A 58 -7.07 2.29 -18.32
CA PRO A 58 -5.78 2.39 -17.63
C PRO A 58 -5.41 3.82 -17.21
N LEU A 59 -5.73 4.81 -18.06
CA LEU A 59 -5.50 6.22 -17.75
C LEU A 59 -6.34 6.67 -16.54
N GLN A 60 -7.64 6.33 -16.51
CA GLN A 60 -8.49 6.65 -15.36
C GLN A 60 -8.00 5.95 -14.10
N ALA A 61 -7.56 4.69 -14.19
CA ALA A 61 -6.99 3.98 -13.05
C ALA A 61 -5.76 4.70 -12.49
N MET A 62 -4.85 5.14 -13.37
CA MET A 62 -3.65 5.89 -13.00
C MET A 62 -4.00 7.25 -12.37
N LEU A 63 -4.97 7.99 -12.94
CA LEU A 63 -5.42 9.26 -12.38
C LEU A 63 -6.05 9.09 -10.99
N ARG A 64 -6.89 8.06 -10.80
CA ARG A 64 -7.47 7.72 -9.49
C ARG A 64 -6.42 7.27 -8.50
N TYR A 65 -5.42 6.51 -8.93
CA TYR A 65 -4.30 6.16 -8.07
C TYR A 65 -3.51 7.40 -7.66
N ARG A 66 -3.35 8.39 -8.55
CA ARG A 66 -2.67 9.64 -8.21
C ARG A 66 -3.43 10.46 -7.16
N GLU A 67 -4.76 10.36 -7.09
CA GLU A 67 -5.55 10.96 -6.00
C GLU A 67 -5.20 10.36 -4.63
N LEU A 68 -4.72 9.11 -4.55
CA LEU A 68 -4.22 8.52 -3.31
C LEU A 68 -3.03 9.30 -2.75
N LEU A 69 -2.13 9.79 -3.61
CA LEU A 69 -0.98 10.60 -3.18
C LEU A 69 -1.43 11.93 -2.57
N ALA A 70 -2.53 12.49 -3.06
CA ALA A 70 -3.14 13.68 -2.46
C ALA A 70 -3.68 13.36 -1.06
N VAL A 71 -4.30 12.18 -0.88
CA VAL A 71 -4.77 11.71 0.43
C VAL A 71 -3.61 11.51 1.40
N GLU A 72 -2.50 10.88 0.97
CA GLU A 72 -1.31 10.70 1.81
C GLU A 72 -0.66 12.03 2.20
N THR A 73 -0.57 12.97 1.26
CA THR A 73 -0.06 14.33 1.51
C THR A 73 -0.95 15.05 2.50
N LEU A 74 -2.26 14.92 2.34
CA LEU A 74 -3.25 15.52 3.23
C LEU A 74 -3.13 14.94 4.66
N PHE A 75 -3.02 13.60 4.80
CA PHE A 75 -2.76 12.97 6.09
C PHE A 75 -1.42 13.39 6.72
N ARG A 76 -0.39 13.63 5.90
CA ARG A 76 0.90 14.17 6.35
C ARG A 76 0.74 15.60 6.87
N LYS A 77 0.02 16.46 6.15
CA LYS A 77 -0.32 17.82 6.57
C LYS A 77 -1.11 17.81 7.87
N THR A 78 -2.10 16.94 8.06
CA THR A 78 -2.84 16.78 9.33
C THR A 78 -1.92 16.47 10.51
N LYS A 79 -1.01 15.50 10.33
CA LYS A 79 -0.08 15.11 11.40
C LYS A 79 0.87 16.24 11.79
N GLY A 80 1.22 17.11 10.85
CA GLY A 80 2.04 18.30 11.07
C GLY A 80 1.24 19.49 11.62
N ILE A 81 0.37 20.06 10.76
CA ILE A 81 -0.38 21.31 10.96
C ILE A 81 -1.43 21.16 12.06
N LEU A 82 -2.21 20.08 12.04
CA LEU A 82 -3.28 19.83 13.03
C LEU A 82 -2.77 19.12 14.30
N ARG A 83 -1.44 18.92 14.41
CA ARG A 83 -0.75 18.34 15.57
C ARG A 83 -1.41 17.07 16.11
N THR A 84 -1.94 16.19 15.25
CA THR A 84 -2.57 14.90 15.66
C THR A 84 -1.55 13.84 16.13
N ARG A 85 -0.38 14.25 16.63
CA ARG A 85 0.65 13.40 17.25
C ARG A 85 0.07 12.65 18.45
N PRO A 86 0.64 11.49 18.86
CA PRO A 86 -0.13 10.43 19.51
C PRO A 86 -0.88 10.96 20.73
N ILE A 87 -2.18 11.13 20.54
CA ILE A 87 -3.12 11.39 21.61
C ILE A 87 -3.45 10.01 22.15
N TYR A 88 -2.95 9.70 23.34
CA TYR A 88 -3.27 8.47 24.02
C TYR A 88 -4.68 8.60 24.61
N HIS A 89 -5.63 7.89 24.02
CA HIS A 89 -7.01 7.89 24.48
C HIS A 89 -7.20 6.73 25.46
N SER A 90 -7.81 7.02 26.61
CA SER A 90 -8.09 6.00 27.63
C SER A 90 -9.46 5.35 27.48
N SER A 91 -10.29 5.82 26.54
CA SER A 91 -11.63 5.28 26.30
C SER A 91 -11.98 5.21 24.81
N ASP A 92 -12.80 4.23 24.49
CA ASP A 92 -13.33 3.97 23.16
C ASP A 92 -14.08 5.16 22.55
N ALA A 93 -14.85 5.87 23.39
CA ALA A 93 -15.60 7.07 22.97
C ALA A 93 -14.66 8.19 22.54
N ALA A 94 -13.56 8.40 23.28
CA ALA A 94 -12.59 9.43 22.97
C ALA A 94 -11.83 9.12 21.67
N ILE A 95 -11.49 7.84 21.42
CA ILE A 95 -10.91 7.38 20.15
C ILE A 95 -11.84 7.73 18.98
N ARG A 96 -13.12 7.35 19.07
CA ARG A 96 -14.11 7.62 18.03
C ARG A 96 -14.29 9.12 17.78
N GLY A 97 -14.39 9.91 18.84
CA GLY A 97 -14.52 11.37 18.74
C GLY A 97 -13.31 12.02 18.06
N HIS A 98 -12.10 11.61 18.41
CA HIS A 98 -10.88 12.17 17.80
C HIS A 98 -10.72 11.79 16.33
N VAL A 99 -11.00 10.53 15.98
CA VAL A 99 -10.99 10.10 14.57
C VAL A 99 -12.03 10.88 13.77
N PHE A 100 -13.23 11.07 14.33
CA PHE A 100 -14.28 11.87 13.70
C PHE A 100 -13.85 13.32 13.47
N CYS A 101 -13.40 14.03 14.52
CA CYS A 101 -12.97 15.42 14.40
C CYS A 101 -11.79 15.60 13.45
N SER A 102 -10.82 14.67 13.49
CA SER A 102 -9.67 14.70 12.58
C SER A 102 -10.10 14.50 11.13
N PHE A 103 -11.02 13.56 10.87
CA PHE A 103 -11.56 13.33 9.54
C PHE A 103 -12.44 14.49 9.06
N LEU A 104 -13.23 15.11 9.94
CA LEU A 104 -14.03 16.29 9.61
C LEU A 104 -13.14 17.48 9.23
N ALA A 105 -12.10 17.77 10.00
CA ALA A 105 -11.13 18.82 9.69
C ALA A 105 -10.46 18.59 8.32
N LEU A 106 -10.15 17.33 8.01
CA LEU A 106 -9.62 16.91 6.72
C LEU A 106 -10.57 17.19 5.55
N VAL A 107 -11.86 16.86 5.70
CA VAL A 107 -12.88 17.13 4.69
C VAL A 107 -13.05 18.62 4.46
N LEU A 108 -13.09 19.42 5.54
CA LEU A 108 -13.21 20.88 5.45
C LEU A 108 -12.00 21.51 4.76
N GLN A 109 -10.78 21.06 5.08
CA GLN A 109 -9.57 21.55 4.43
C GLN A 109 -9.57 21.25 2.92
N LYS A 110 -9.98 20.03 2.54
CA LYS A 110 -10.09 19.64 1.13
C LYS A 110 -11.13 20.50 0.38
N GLU A 111 -12.30 20.70 0.96
CA GLU A 111 -13.36 21.52 0.37
C GLU A 111 -12.91 22.97 0.20
N LEU A 112 -12.22 23.52 1.20
CA LEU A 112 -11.66 24.87 1.14
C LEU A 112 -10.65 24.99 -0.02
N ASP A 113 -9.69 24.08 -0.13
CA ASP A 113 -8.71 24.05 -1.23
C ASP A 113 -9.40 23.98 -2.61
N GLN A 114 -10.42 23.13 -2.75
CA GLN A 114 -11.19 23.02 -3.99
C GLN A 114 -11.89 24.34 -4.36
N ARG A 115 -12.49 25.03 -3.38
CA ARG A 115 -13.16 26.33 -3.60
C ARG A 115 -12.16 27.44 -3.92
N CYS A 116 -11.01 27.48 -3.23
CA CYS A 116 -9.95 28.43 -3.52
C CYS A 116 -9.43 28.28 -4.96
N ARG A 117 -9.18 27.04 -5.40
CA ARG A 117 -8.78 26.75 -6.78
C ARG A 117 -9.84 27.15 -7.80
N ALA A 118 -11.12 26.86 -7.53
CA ALA A 118 -12.22 27.27 -8.40
C ALA A 118 -12.34 28.80 -8.52
N ALA A 119 -12.00 29.53 -7.44
CA ALA A 119 -11.97 30.98 -7.41
C ALA A 119 -10.64 31.59 -7.94
N SER A 120 -9.69 30.78 -8.40
CA SER A 120 -8.31 31.20 -8.73
C SER A 120 -7.62 31.98 -7.60
N PHE A 121 -7.99 31.68 -6.35
CA PHE A 121 -7.42 32.30 -5.15
C PHE A 121 -6.33 31.40 -4.58
N THR A 122 -5.12 31.94 -4.46
CA THR A 122 -3.98 31.28 -3.81
C THR A 122 -3.81 31.82 -2.39
N PRO A 123 -4.07 31.02 -1.35
CA PRO A 123 -3.87 31.45 0.03
C PRO A 123 -2.37 31.65 0.34
N GLU A 124 -2.03 32.59 1.22
CA GLU A 124 -0.64 32.87 1.64
C GLU A 124 0.02 31.68 2.36
N TRP A 125 -0.77 30.70 2.82
CA TRP A 125 -0.33 29.51 3.54
C TRP A 125 -0.38 28.22 2.70
N ASP A 126 -0.47 28.32 1.37
CA ASP A 126 -0.50 27.12 0.50
C ASP A 126 0.78 26.27 0.61
N ASP A 127 1.88 26.92 1.01
CA ASP A 127 3.22 26.35 1.16
C ASP A 127 3.45 25.59 2.48
N VAL A 128 2.49 25.66 3.42
CA VAL A 128 2.56 25.03 4.76
C VAL A 128 1.90 23.65 4.76
#